data_AF-A0A4R4P7E0-F1
#
_entry.id   AF-A0A4R4P7E0-F1
#
_cell.length_a   1.000
_cell.length_b   1.000
_cell.length_c   1.000
_cell.angle_alpha   90.00
_cell.angle_beta   90.00
_cell.angle_gamma   90.00
#
_symmetry.space_group_name_H-M   'P 1'
#
loop_
_entity.id
_entity.type
_entity.pdbx_description
1 polymer ?
#
loop_
_entity_poly.entity_id
_entity_poly.type
_entity_poly.pdbx_seq_one_letter_code
_entity_poly.pdbx_strand_id
1 'polypeptide(L)'
;MSTHGLEDFLHSTANRLAEDYARIRKRNDDPGTSGDEGEANWARLVLQKWLPAGYHVVTKGRILSSGRVRDGQQIPPEISPQIDVLVLSPFYPRALVEDEVKVYLADAVVAAFECKNTLKTRHLIEAAATAAVVRRLTAPRSGTPYLELFGAPIYGVLAHSHTWQGEGSDPVGNIEKALVKGMNAVAYPRELLDVVCVADLATWWAFKIGGSGRPARRWSRGRSSGTRSCPGTPPRAACKLS
;
A
#
# COMPACT_ATOMS: atom_id res chain seq x y z
N MET A 1 14.95 36.78 -0.79
CA MET A 1 13.65 36.49 -0.15
C MET A 1 13.96 35.83 1.18
N SER A 2 13.40 36.30 2.30
CA SER A 2 13.61 35.65 3.59
C SER A 2 12.87 34.32 3.59
N THR A 3 13.61 33.21 3.55
CA THR A 3 13.08 31.86 3.70
C THR A 3 12.32 31.80 5.03
N HIS A 4 11.08 31.35 5.01
CA HIS A 4 10.27 31.22 6.22
C HIS A 4 10.82 30.06 7.07
N GLY A 5 10.95 30.18 8.39
CA GLY A 5 11.62 29.18 9.23
C GLY A 5 11.04 27.75 9.15
N LEU A 6 9.79 27.60 8.71
CA LEU A 6 9.20 26.29 8.38
C LEU A 6 9.92 25.61 7.19
N GLU A 7 10.20 26.38 6.15
CA GLU A 7 10.87 25.89 4.95
C GLU A 7 12.29 25.44 5.30
N ASP A 8 13.01 26.19 6.15
CA ASP A 8 14.32 25.76 6.66
C ASP A 8 14.25 24.44 7.44
N PHE A 9 13.20 24.23 8.24
CA PHE A 9 13.00 23.00 9.01
C PHE A 9 12.76 21.78 8.10
N LEU A 10 11.99 21.97 7.03
CA LEU A 10 11.73 20.94 6.03
C LEU A 10 12.99 20.62 5.20
N HIS A 11 13.67 21.64 4.68
CA HIS A 11 14.93 21.47 3.94
C HIS A 11 16.01 20.83 4.79
N SER A 12 16.14 21.21 6.07
CA SER A 12 17.09 20.60 6.99
C SER A 12 16.88 19.09 7.14
N THR A 13 15.62 18.63 7.11
CA THR A 13 15.32 17.20 7.20
C THR A 13 15.58 16.47 5.90
N ALA A 14 15.23 17.06 4.76
CA ALA A 14 15.56 16.53 3.44
C ALA A 14 17.08 16.39 3.25
N ASN A 15 17.84 17.42 3.66
CA ASN A 15 19.31 17.43 3.56
C ASN A 15 19.95 16.32 4.41
N ARG A 16 19.49 16.09 5.65
CA ARG A 16 19.99 14.97 6.47
C ARG A 16 19.75 13.62 5.80
N LEU A 17 18.59 13.44 5.18
CA LEU A 17 18.27 12.19 4.47
C LEU A 17 19.20 11.98 3.27
N ALA A 18 19.48 13.05 2.52
CA ALA A 18 20.42 13.02 1.39
C ALA A 18 21.88 12.77 1.83
N GLU A 19 22.32 13.40 2.93
CA GLU A 19 23.63 13.18 3.53
C GLU A 19 23.80 11.71 3.95
N ASP A 20 22.79 11.13 4.59
CA ASP A 20 22.80 9.74 5.03
C ASP A 20 22.88 8.78 3.84
N TYR A 21 22.12 9.03 2.79
CA TYR A 21 22.23 8.28 1.55
C TYR A 21 23.64 8.34 0.95
N ALA A 22 24.26 9.53 0.93
CA ALA A 22 25.63 9.69 0.46
C ALA A 22 26.64 8.93 1.34
N ARG A 23 26.40 8.84 2.65
CA ARG A 23 27.23 8.06 3.58
C ARG A 23 27.11 6.56 3.33
N ILE A 24 25.89 6.03 3.22
CA ILE A 24 25.61 4.62 2.91
C ILE A 24 26.31 4.23 1.61
N ARG A 25 26.14 5.04 0.56
CA ARG A 25 26.73 4.76 -0.76
C ARG A 25 28.26 4.75 -0.76
N LYS A 26 28.91 5.55 0.10
CA LYS A 26 30.38 5.65 0.18
C LYS A 26 31.04 4.46 0.87
N ARG A 27 30.35 3.76 1.77
CA ARG A 27 30.94 2.70 2.60
C ARG A 27 31.24 1.40 1.84
N ASN A 28 30.67 1.20 0.65
CA ASN A 28 30.78 -0.06 -0.12
C ASN A 28 30.41 -1.30 0.71
N ASP A 29 29.53 -1.13 1.70
CA ASP A 29 29.02 -2.24 2.50
C ASP A 29 28.21 -3.21 1.62
N ASP A 30 28.00 -4.43 2.11
CA ASP A 30 27.16 -5.38 1.39
C ASP A 30 25.73 -4.81 1.19
N PRO A 31 25.02 -5.21 0.12
CA PRO A 31 23.71 -4.66 -0.19
C PRO A 31 22.66 -4.81 0.93
N GLY A 32 22.81 -5.83 1.79
CA GLY A 32 21.93 -6.06 2.94
C GLY A 32 22.15 -5.00 4.01
N THR A 33 23.38 -4.81 4.47
CA THR A 33 23.75 -3.79 5.46
C THR A 33 23.38 -2.38 4.99
N SER A 34 23.66 -2.06 3.73
CA SER A 34 23.25 -0.78 3.14
C SER A 34 21.74 -0.60 3.16
N GLY A 35 20.98 -1.66 2.87
CA GLY A 35 19.51 -1.64 2.89
C GLY A 35 18.95 -1.38 4.29
N ASP A 36 19.51 -2.05 5.29
CA ASP A 36 19.14 -1.92 6.70
C ASP A 36 19.35 -0.49 7.23
N GLU A 37 20.48 0.15 6.88
CA GLU A 37 20.74 1.55 7.24
C GLU A 37 19.74 2.49 6.54
N GLY A 38 19.43 2.21 5.27
CA GLY A 38 18.45 2.98 4.50
C GLY A 38 17.05 2.96 5.12
N GLU A 39 16.60 1.79 5.55
CA GLU A 39 15.35 1.56 6.29
C GLU A 39 15.34 2.30 7.63
N ALA A 40 16.43 2.17 8.42
CA ALA A 40 16.56 2.83 9.71
C ALA A 40 16.47 4.36 9.61
N ASN A 41 16.98 4.95 8.53
CA ASN A 41 16.90 6.39 8.29
C ASN A 41 15.46 6.86 8.09
N TRP A 42 14.68 6.16 7.27
CA TRP A 42 13.26 6.48 7.06
C TRP A 42 12.45 6.33 8.34
N ALA A 43 12.66 5.22 9.08
CA ALA A 43 11.98 4.97 10.33
C ALA A 43 12.29 6.06 11.38
N ARG A 44 13.57 6.36 11.61
CA ARG A 44 14.01 7.23 12.70
C ARG A 44 13.89 8.73 12.39
N LEU A 45 14.35 9.16 11.21
CA LEU A 45 14.48 10.59 10.92
C LEU A 45 13.18 11.22 10.44
N VAL A 46 12.35 10.44 9.76
CA VAL A 46 11.10 10.90 9.17
C VAL A 46 9.94 10.42 10.01
N LEU A 47 9.69 9.11 10.06
CA LEU A 47 8.43 8.60 10.63
C LEU A 47 8.35 8.80 12.15
N GLN A 48 9.34 8.35 12.93
CA GLN A 48 9.33 8.48 14.40
C GLN A 48 9.39 9.94 14.88
N LYS A 49 10.14 10.78 14.16
CA LYS A 49 10.37 12.17 14.57
C LYS A 49 9.20 13.09 14.23
N TRP A 50 8.46 12.79 13.16
CA TRP A 50 7.43 13.69 12.64
C TRP A 50 5.99 13.20 12.86
N LEU A 51 5.79 11.89 13.04
CA LEU A 51 4.48 11.40 13.44
C LEU A 51 4.21 11.75 14.91
N PRO A 52 2.93 11.90 15.30
CA PRO A 52 2.57 12.04 16.71
C PRO A 52 3.17 10.90 17.54
N ALA A 53 3.69 11.23 18.73
CA ALA A 53 4.47 10.31 19.57
C ALA A 53 3.72 9.03 19.99
N GLY A 54 2.39 9.00 19.85
CA GLY A 54 1.60 7.79 20.09
C GLY A 54 1.87 6.69 19.07
N TYR A 55 2.18 7.02 17.81
CA TYR A 55 2.41 6.00 16.78
C TYR A 55 3.70 5.21 17.06
N HIS A 56 3.64 3.89 16.90
CA HIS A 56 4.82 3.04 17.00
C HIS A 56 5.37 2.77 15.60
N VAL A 57 6.64 3.06 15.38
CA VAL A 57 7.32 2.77 14.11
C VAL A 57 8.31 1.65 14.34
N VAL A 58 8.07 0.53 13.67
CA VAL A 58 8.87 -0.69 13.80
C VAL A 58 9.45 -1.08 12.44
N THR A 59 10.62 -1.70 12.48
CA THR A 59 11.42 -2.10 11.32
C THR A 59 11.38 -3.61 11.13
N LYS A 60 11.41 -4.09 9.88
CA LYS A 60 11.43 -5.51 9.50
C LYS A 60 10.26 -6.34 10.08
N GLY A 61 9.05 -5.79 10.03
CA GLY A 61 7.86 -6.42 10.59
C GLY A 61 7.09 -7.30 9.59
N ARG A 62 6.30 -8.24 10.09
CA ARG A 62 5.28 -8.95 9.31
C ARG A 62 3.90 -8.62 9.82
N ILE A 63 2.90 -8.72 8.96
CA ILE A 63 1.50 -8.40 9.26
C ILE A 63 0.71 -9.71 9.32
N LEU A 64 0.03 -9.95 10.43
CA LEU A 64 -0.83 -11.10 10.68
C LEU A 64 -2.30 -10.68 10.60
N SER A 65 -3.05 -11.34 9.72
CA SER A 65 -4.51 -11.16 9.68
C SER A 65 -5.19 -11.83 10.88
N SER A 66 -6.34 -11.30 11.30
CA SER A 66 -7.16 -11.86 12.39
C SER A 66 -7.86 -13.18 12.03
N GLY A 67 -7.71 -13.69 10.81
CA GLY A 67 -8.65 -14.63 10.21
C GLY A 67 -10.02 -13.99 9.96
N ARG A 68 -10.90 -14.65 9.20
CA ARG A 68 -12.25 -14.13 8.92
C ARG A 68 -13.22 -15.24 8.52
N VAL A 69 -14.51 -14.96 8.54
CA VAL A 69 -15.53 -15.83 7.97
C VAL A 69 -16.01 -15.24 6.65
N ARG A 70 -16.06 -16.04 5.59
CA ARG A 70 -16.62 -15.67 4.29
C ARG A 70 -17.54 -16.78 3.82
N ASP A 71 -18.78 -16.43 3.49
CA ASP A 71 -19.80 -17.37 3.00
C ASP A 71 -19.97 -18.61 3.92
N GLY A 72 -19.87 -18.39 5.24
CA GLY A 72 -19.95 -19.44 6.26
C GLY A 72 -18.67 -20.27 6.45
N GLN A 73 -17.63 -20.03 5.65
CA GLN A 73 -16.34 -20.72 5.75
C GLN A 73 -15.32 -19.89 6.51
N GLN A 74 -14.60 -20.53 7.44
CA GLN A 74 -13.49 -19.91 8.16
C GLN A 74 -12.26 -19.84 7.26
N ILE A 75 -11.76 -18.63 7.06
CA ILE A 75 -10.50 -18.33 6.40
C ILE A 75 -9.44 -18.21 7.50
N PRO A 76 -8.40 -19.06 7.47
CA PRO A 76 -7.35 -19.04 8.48
C PRO A 76 -6.57 -17.71 8.45
N PRO A 77 -5.91 -17.34 9.56
CA PRO A 77 -4.94 -16.26 9.58
C PRO A 77 -3.82 -16.50 8.56
N GLU A 78 -3.60 -15.50 7.70
CA GLU A 78 -2.46 -15.38 6.80
C GLU A 78 -1.46 -14.34 7.33
N ILE A 79 -0.19 -14.50 6.95
CA ILE A 79 0.91 -13.59 7.29
C ILE A 79 1.51 -12.98 6.04
N SER A 80 1.87 -11.70 6.09
CA SER A 80 2.56 -11.01 5.00
C SER A 80 4.01 -11.49 4.84
N PRO A 81 4.64 -11.18 3.69
CA PRO A 81 6.10 -11.06 3.62
C PRO A 81 6.63 -10.08 4.67
N GLN A 82 7.94 -10.10 4.91
CA GLN A 82 8.58 -9.05 5.71
C GLN A 82 8.45 -7.70 5.00
N ILE A 83 8.05 -6.69 5.74
CA ILE A 83 7.92 -5.31 5.31
C ILE A 83 8.93 -4.47 6.08
N ASP A 84 9.63 -3.60 5.36
CA ASP A 84 10.74 -2.83 5.91
C ASP A 84 10.28 -1.91 7.05
N VAL A 85 9.22 -1.12 6.88
CA VAL A 85 8.70 -0.26 7.97
C VAL A 85 7.21 -0.40 8.16
N LEU A 86 6.78 -0.58 9.41
CA LEU A 86 5.38 -0.54 9.81
C LEU A 86 5.13 0.62 10.78
N VAL A 87 4.01 1.29 10.60
CA VAL A 87 3.47 2.30 11.51
C VAL A 87 2.24 1.71 12.17
N LEU A 88 2.29 1.51 13.48
CA LEU A 88 1.22 0.93 14.28
C LEU A 88 0.41 2.02 14.98
N SER A 89 -0.87 1.74 15.21
CA SER A 89 -1.80 2.59 15.93
C SER A 89 -1.25 3.00 17.32
N PRO A 90 -1.56 4.22 17.81
CA PRO A 90 -1.23 4.61 19.19
C PRO A 90 -1.82 3.74 20.29
N PHE A 91 -2.80 2.92 19.96
CA PHE A 91 -3.45 2.00 20.88
C PHE A 91 -2.96 0.55 20.70
N TYR A 92 -1.88 0.34 19.94
CA TYR A 92 -1.32 -1.00 19.76
C TYR A 92 -0.78 -1.53 21.10
N PRO A 93 -1.08 -2.78 21.51
CA PRO A 93 -0.63 -3.29 22.79
C PRO A 93 0.89 -3.30 22.92
N ARG A 94 1.42 -2.58 23.92
CA ARG A 94 2.87 -2.43 24.15
C ARG A 94 3.61 -3.77 24.24
N ALA A 95 3.01 -4.75 24.91
CA ALA A 95 3.58 -6.10 25.03
C ALA A 95 3.83 -6.78 23.67
N LEU A 96 3.02 -6.46 22.64
CA LEU A 96 3.20 -6.98 21.29
C LEU A 96 4.14 -6.11 20.44
N VAL A 97 4.42 -4.87 20.85
CA VAL A 97 5.44 -4.02 20.21
C VAL A 97 6.85 -4.45 20.64
N GLU A 98 6.99 -4.79 21.92
CA GLU A 98 8.26 -5.15 22.58
C GLU A 98 8.61 -6.64 22.41
N ASP A 99 7.75 -7.43 21.77
CA ASP A 99 8.01 -8.84 21.44
C ASP A 99 9.17 -8.95 20.44
N GLU A 100 10.03 -9.95 20.64
CA GLU A 100 11.12 -10.27 19.70
C GLU A 100 10.57 -10.81 18.38
N VAL A 101 9.39 -11.44 18.42
CA VAL A 101 8.67 -11.93 17.25
C VAL A 101 7.95 -10.75 16.60
N LYS A 102 8.62 -10.10 15.64
CA LYS A 102 8.15 -8.92 14.88
C LYS A 102 6.94 -9.20 13.96
N VAL A 103 5.83 -9.64 14.53
CA VAL A 103 4.58 -9.99 13.85
C VAL A 103 3.45 -9.18 14.46
N TYR A 104 2.75 -8.40 13.62
CA TYR A 104 1.81 -7.38 14.07
C TYR A 104 0.41 -7.60 13.49
N LEU A 105 -0.63 -7.38 14.29
CA LEU A 105 -2.02 -7.57 13.90
C LEU A 105 -2.45 -6.53 12.85
N ALA A 106 -2.97 -7.02 11.72
CA ALA A 106 -3.33 -6.21 10.56
C ALA A 106 -4.29 -5.06 10.89
N ASP A 107 -5.22 -5.27 11.84
CA ASP A 107 -6.25 -4.31 12.22
C ASP A 107 -5.70 -3.05 12.89
N ALA A 108 -4.48 -3.11 13.42
CA ALA A 108 -3.84 -1.99 14.11
C ALA A 108 -2.55 -1.51 13.40
N VAL A 109 -2.27 -2.01 12.19
CA VAL A 109 -1.29 -1.42 11.27
C VAL A 109 -1.97 -0.26 10.55
N VAL A 110 -1.36 0.92 10.63
CA VAL A 110 -1.87 2.16 10.02
C VAL A 110 -1.21 2.40 8.66
N ALA A 111 0.10 2.19 8.57
CA ALA A 111 0.84 2.27 7.33
C ALA A 111 1.96 1.23 7.26
N ALA A 112 2.36 0.87 6.05
CA ALA A 112 3.39 -0.12 5.76
C ALA A 112 4.20 0.36 4.54
N PHE A 113 5.53 0.28 4.62
CA PHE A 113 6.42 0.83 3.61
C PHE A 113 7.55 -0.14 3.25
N GLU A 114 7.82 -0.22 1.95
CA GLU A 114 9.07 -0.76 1.40
C GLU A 114 10.10 0.36 1.30
N CYS A 115 11.29 0.14 1.85
CA CYS A 115 12.40 1.08 1.78
C CYS A 115 13.41 0.65 0.71
N LYS A 116 13.88 1.59 -0.10
CA LYS A 116 14.90 1.32 -1.13
C LYS A 116 15.96 2.43 -1.14
N ASN A 117 17.23 2.07 -1.06
CA ASN A 117 18.30 3.05 -1.27
C ASN A 117 18.27 3.64 -2.68
N THR A 118 18.01 2.80 -3.68
CA THR A 118 17.94 3.25 -5.07
C THR A 118 16.79 2.55 -5.76
N LEU A 119 15.78 3.34 -6.13
CA LEU A 119 14.56 2.88 -6.77
C LEU A 119 14.83 2.40 -8.20
N LYS A 120 14.18 1.29 -8.54
CA LYS A 120 14.16 0.65 -9.86
C LYS A 120 12.72 0.37 -10.24
N THR A 121 12.44 0.25 -11.55
CA THR A 121 11.10 -0.12 -12.05
C THR A 121 10.55 -1.37 -11.36
N ARG A 122 11.37 -2.42 -11.20
CA ARG A 122 10.94 -3.69 -10.59
C ARG A 122 10.40 -3.51 -9.16
N HIS A 123 11.00 -2.61 -8.37
CA HIS A 123 10.58 -2.38 -6.99
C HIS A 123 9.15 -1.81 -6.93
N LEU A 124 8.76 -0.99 -7.90
CA LEU A 124 7.39 -0.45 -7.97
C LEU A 124 6.36 -1.50 -8.35
N ILE A 125 6.72 -2.42 -9.25
CA ILE A 125 5.85 -3.54 -9.66
C ILE A 125 5.69 -4.54 -8.51
N GLU A 126 6.79 -4.89 -7.84
CA GLU A 126 6.79 -5.74 -6.66
C GLU A 126 5.97 -5.10 -5.53
N ALA A 127 6.17 -3.81 -5.25
CA ALA A 127 5.41 -3.09 -4.23
C ALA A 127 3.91 -3.03 -4.54
N ALA A 128 3.50 -2.87 -5.81
CA ALA A 128 2.09 -2.92 -6.18
C ALA A 128 1.47 -4.32 -5.91
N ALA A 129 2.23 -5.39 -6.17
CA ALA A 129 1.79 -6.76 -5.84
C ALA A 129 1.70 -6.97 -4.32
N THR A 130 2.70 -6.52 -3.56
CA THR A 130 2.70 -6.61 -2.10
C THR A 130 1.60 -5.77 -1.48
N ALA A 131 1.30 -4.58 -2.02
CA ALA A 131 0.18 -3.75 -1.59
C ALA A 131 -1.14 -4.52 -1.65
N ALA A 132 -1.38 -5.24 -2.76
CA ALA A 132 -2.57 -6.07 -2.91
C ALA A 132 -2.62 -7.20 -1.87
N VAL A 133 -1.49 -7.87 -1.60
CA VAL A 133 -1.40 -8.91 -0.56
C VAL A 133 -1.71 -8.33 0.82
N VAL A 134 -1.02 -7.26 1.22
CA VAL A 134 -1.18 -6.63 2.54
C VAL A 134 -2.62 -6.19 2.77
N ARG A 135 -3.25 -5.58 1.77
CA ARG A 135 -4.65 -5.14 1.91
C ARG A 135 -5.67 -6.27 1.88
N ARG A 136 -5.30 -7.48 1.46
CA ARG A 136 -6.16 -8.67 1.58
C ARG A 136 -6.10 -9.29 2.98
N LEU A 137 -5.13 -8.89 3.81
CA LEU A 137 -5.05 -9.32 5.21
C LEU A 137 -6.13 -8.66 6.07
N THR A 138 -6.60 -7.47 5.69
CA THR A 138 -7.69 -6.77 6.37
C THR A 138 -9.03 -7.02 5.71
N ALA A 139 -10.11 -7.01 6.50
CA ALA A 139 -11.45 -7.13 5.98
C ALA A 139 -11.79 -5.94 5.04
N PRO A 140 -12.42 -6.19 3.88
CA PRO A 140 -12.97 -5.10 3.07
C PRO A 140 -13.97 -4.29 3.88
N ARG A 141 -13.82 -2.96 3.85
CA ARG A 141 -14.76 -2.02 4.47
C ARG A 141 -15.84 -1.69 3.45
N SER A 142 -17.09 -1.58 3.88
CA SER A 142 -18.24 -1.33 3.01
C SER A 142 -19.18 -0.29 3.62
N GLY A 143 -20.11 0.22 2.80
CA GLY A 143 -21.18 1.12 3.24
C GLY A 143 -21.03 2.57 2.79
N THR A 144 -19.83 2.97 2.36
CA THR A 144 -19.62 4.24 1.64
C THR A 144 -18.56 4.06 0.55
N PRO A 145 -18.60 4.86 -0.55
CA PRO A 145 -17.56 4.82 -1.58
C PRO A 145 -16.16 5.01 -1.02
N TYR A 146 -15.99 5.84 0.02
CA TYR A 146 -14.71 6.04 0.67
C TYR A 146 -14.18 4.74 1.31
N LEU A 147 -15.02 4.04 2.08
CA LEU A 147 -14.61 2.80 2.75
C LEU A 147 -14.25 1.69 1.75
N GLU A 148 -14.92 1.65 0.61
CA GLU A 148 -14.70 0.64 -0.44
C GLU A 148 -13.47 0.93 -1.30
N LEU A 149 -13.12 2.21 -1.50
CA LEU A 149 -11.97 2.63 -2.33
C LEU A 149 -10.66 2.73 -1.55
N PHE A 150 -10.71 3.12 -0.29
CA PHE A 150 -9.53 3.28 0.55
C PHE A 150 -9.40 2.05 1.45
N GLY A 151 -8.44 1.16 1.17
CA GLY A 151 -8.13 0.02 2.05
C GLY A 151 -7.15 0.43 3.16
N ALA A 152 -7.21 -0.23 4.31
CA ALA A 152 -6.17 -0.15 5.33
C ALA A 152 -5.27 -1.41 5.27
N PRO A 153 -3.98 -1.32 5.63
CA PRO A 153 -3.24 -0.08 5.92
C PRO A 153 -2.94 0.73 4.65
N ILE A 154 -2.44 1.96 4.83
CA ILE A 154 -1.75 2.70 3.75
C ILE A 154 -0.52 1.89 3.37
N TYR A 155 -0.29 1.67 2.08
CA TYR A 155 0.90 0.95 1.61
C TYR A 155 1.70 1.77 0.62
N GLY A 156 3.02 1.85 0.79
CA GLY A 156 3.86 2.70 -0.05
C GLY A 156 5.31 2.28 -0.20
N VAL A 157 6.05 3.03 -1.02
CA VAL A 157 7.50 2.90 -1.21
C VAL A 157 8.18 4.19 -0.79
N LEU A 158 9.24 4.06 0.01
CA LEU A 158 10.11 5.16 0.42
C LEU A 158 11.52 4.89 -0.13
N ALA A 159 12.04 5.81 -0.94
CA ALA A 159 13.33 5.64 -1.56
C ALA A 159 14.23 6.85 -1.40
N HIS A 160 15.51 6.62 -1.13
CA HIS A 160 16.49 7.71 -1.01
C HIS A 160 16.78 8.34 -2.37
N SER A 161 16.95 7.51 -3.40
CA SER A 161 17.24 7.95 -4.77
C SER A 161 16.67 6.97 -5.80
N HIS A 162 17.03 7.15 -7.07
CA HIS A 162 16.58 6.35 -8.20
C HIS A 162 17.71 6.02 -9.18
N THR A 163 17.49 5.02 -10.04
CA THR A 163 18.49 4.53 -11.00
C THR A 163 18.61 5.39 -12.27
N TRP A 164 17.60 6.21 -12.58
CA TRP A 164 17.57 7.01 -13.82
C TRP A 164 18.30 8.35 -13.66
N GLN A 165 19.64 8.33 -13.59
CA GLN A 165 20.49 9.52 -13.41
C GLN A 165 21.29 9.90 -14.67
N GLY A 166 21.05 9.21 -15.80
CA GLY A 166 21.77 9.45 -17.04
C GLY A 166 21.31 10.71 -17.77
N GLU A 167 22.18 11.27 -18.62
CA GLU A 167 21.83 12.38 -19.50
C GLU A 167 20.64 12.00 -20.40
N GLY A 168 19.64 12.89 -20.50
CA GLY A 168 18.41 12.64 -21.26
C GLY A 168 17.45 11.62 -20.62
N SER A 169 17.71 11.17 -19.39
CA SER A 169 16.77 10.29 -18.68
C SER A 169 15.51 11.02 -18.21
N ASP A 170 14.39 10.30 -18.20
CA ASP A 170 13.08 10.77 -17.73
C ASP A 170 12.66 10.01 -16.46
N PRO A 171 13.23 10.35 -15.28
CA PRO A 171 12.95 9.62 -14.04
C PRO A 171 11.45 9.68 -13.66
N VAL A 172 10.79 10.83 -13.85
CA VAL A 172 9.37 11.01 -13.55
C VAL A 172 8.52 10.10 -14.43
N GLY A 173 8.67 10.18 -15.76
CA GLY A 173 7.89 9.36 -16.67
C GLY A 173 8.19 7.86 -16.55
N ASN A 174 9.42 7.48 -16.17
CA ASN A 174 9.75 6.08 -15.88
C ASN A 174 9.00 5.54 -14.66
N ILE A 175 8.89 6.35 -13.60
CA ILE A 175 8.10 6.02 -12.41
C ILE A 175 6.62 5.96 -12.76
N GLU A 176 6.08 6.97 -13.44
CA GLU A 176 4.67 7.01 -13.83
C GLU A 176 4.25 5.80 -14.68
N LYS A 177 5.07 5.43 -15.69
CA LYS A 177 4.84 4.21 -16.49
C LYS A 177 4.80 2.95 -15.62
N ALA A 178 5.66 2.86 -14.61
CA ALA A 178 5.69 1.73 -13.68
C ALA A 178 4.45 1.73 -12.76
N LEU A 179 4.03 2.89 -12.26
CA LEU A 179 2.83 3.06 -11.44
C LEU A 179 1.56 2.68 -12.22
N VAL A 180 1.44 3.11 -13.48
CA VAL A 180 0.33 2.72 -14.35
C VAL A 180 0.30 1.21 -14.57
N LYS A 181 1.47 0.58 -14.79
CA LYS A 181 1.55 -0.88 -14.92
C LYS A 181 1.12 -1.60 -13.64
N GLY A 182 1.53 -1.10 -12.47
CA GLY A 182 1.10 -1.64 -11.16
C GLY A 182 -0.41 -1.48 -10.94
N MET A 183 -0.97 -0.31 -11.30
CA MET A 183 -2.41 -0.05 -11.23
C MET A 183 -3.23 -0.99 -12.12
N ASN A 184 -2.74 -1.32 -13.31
CA ASN A 184 -3.41 -2.26 -14.21
C ASN A 184 -3.31 -3.72 -13.75
N ALA A 185 -2.44 -4.03 -12.78
CA ALA A 185 -2.22 -5.40 -12.29
C ALA A 185 -3.07 -5.75 -11.05
N VAL A 186 -3.69 -4.76 -10.39
CA VAL A 186 -4.53 -5.02 -9.21
C VAL A 186 -5.99 -5.28 -9.58
N ALA A 187 -6.69 -6.06 -8.76
CA ALA A 187 -8.08 -6.44 -9.05
C ALA A 187 -9.08 -5.37 -8.61
N TYR A 188 -8.75 -4.61 -7.55
CA TYR A 188 -9.65 -3.62 -6.96
C TYR A 188 -8.93 -2.29 -6.69
N PRO A 189 -9.60 -1.13 -6.81
CA PRO A 189 -8.99 0.17 -6.48
C PRO A 189 -8.46 0.25 -5.04
N ARG A 190 -9.09 -0.49 -4.11
CA ARG A 190 -8.60 -0.61 -2.75
C ARG A 190 -7.23 -1.22 -2.66
N GLU A 191 -6.77 -2.00 -3.64
CA GLU A 191 -5.49 -2.73 -3.66
C GLU A 191 -4.31 -1.92 -4.22
N LEU A 192 -4.54 -0.69 -4.70
CA LEU A 192 -3.51 0.13 -5.32
C LEU A 192 -2.31 0.42 -4.40
N LEU A 193 -1.17 0.81 -4.95
CA LEU A 193 -0.10 1.43 -4.18
C LEU A 193 -0.54 2.85 -3.80
N ASP A 194 -0.50 3.23 -2.51
CA ASP A 194 -1.04 4.53 -2.06
C ASP A 194 -0.04 5.67 -2.23
N VAL A 195 1.24 5.44 -1.94
CA VAL A 195 2.25 6.49 -1.93
C VAL A 195 3.61 5.96 -2.39
N VAL A 196 4.31 6.77 -3.18
CA VAL A 196 5.71 6.57 -3.52
C VAL A 196 6.44 7.86 -3.27
N CYS A 197 7.45 7.84 -2.40
CA CYS A 197 8.31 8.99 -2.13
C CYS A 197 9.74 8.64 -2.55
N VAL A 198 10.31 9.48 -3.42
CA VAL A 198 11.72 9.43 -3.78
C VAL A 198 12.34 10.74 -3.31
N ALA A 199 13.19 10.68 -2.29
CA ALA A 199 13.61 11.84 -1.49
C ALA A 199 14.28 12.94 -2.32
N ASP A 200 15.05 12.58 -3.34
CA ASP A 200 15.76 13.50 -4.23
C ASP A 200 14.99 13.87 -5.51
N LEU A 201 13.72 13.44 -5.63
CA LEU A 201 12.94 13.61 -6.86
C LEU A 201 11.53 14.15 -6.60
N ALA A 202 10.61 13.31 -6.13
CA ALA A 202 9.20 13.66 -5.98
C ALA A 202 8.42 12.63 -5.14
N THR A 203 7.19 13.00 -4.79
CA THR A 203 6.19 12.11 -4.17
C THR A 203 4.97 11.95 -5.07
N TRP A 204 4.56 10.72 -5.30
CA TRP A 204 3.30 10.34 -5.96
C TRP A 204 2.33 9.79 -4.91
N TRP A 205 1.06 10.11 -5.06
CA TRP A 205 0.01 9.59 -4.20
C TRP A 205 -1.21 9.19 -5.04
N ALA A 206 -1.85 8.09 -4.66
CA ALA A 206 -3.02 7.58 -5.37
C ALA A 206 -4.27 8.39 -5.00
N PHE A 207 -4.78 9.13 -5.97
CA PHE A 207 -6.06 9.82 -5.83
C PHE A 207 -7.20 8.93 -6.34
N LYS A 208 -8.21 8.70 -5.49
CA LYS A 208 -9.36 7.83 -5.78
C LYS A 208 -10.65 8.61 -5.59
N ILE A 209 -11.50 8.64 -6.61
CA ILE A 209 -12.79 9.34 -6.58
C ILE A 209 -13.91 8.34 -6.82
N GLY A 210 -14.94 8.37 -5.97
CA GLY A 210 -16.19 7.67 -6.23
C GLY A 210 -17.00 8.41 -7.29
N GLY A 211 -17.23 7.79 -8.44
CA GLY A 211 -18.09 8.33 -9.48
C GLY A 211 -19.47 7.67 -9.44
N SER A 212 -20.54 8.46 -9.33
CA SER A 212 -21.91 8.00 -9.59
C SER A 212 -22.23 8.18 -11.09
N GLY A 213 -21.85 7.19 -11.90
CA GLY A 213 -22.31 7.14 -13.28
C GLY A 213 -23.77 6.66 -13.35
N ARG A 214 -24.61 7.27 -14.20
CA ARG A 214 -25.82 6.57 -14.65
C ARG A 214 -25.34 5.26 -15.30
N PRO A 215 -25.88 4.08 -14.93
CA PRO A 215 -25.45 2.84 -15.58
C PRO A 215 -25.64 3.03 -17.08
N ALA A 216 -24.54 3.05 -17.83
CA ALA A 216 -24.60 3.05 -19.27
C ALA A 216 -25.45 1.84 -19.65
N ARG A 217 -26.54 2.08 -20.40
CA ARG A 217 -27.40 1.02 -20.91
C ARG A 217 -26.47 0.00 -21.57
N ARG A 218 -26.34 -1.19 -20.97
CA ARG A 218 -25.44 -2.31 -21.37
C ARG A 218 -24.15 -2.44 -20.54
N TRP A 219 -24.31 -2.77 -19.26
CA TRP A 219 -23.52 -3.87 -18.70
C TRP A 219 -24.07 -5.16 -19.33
N SER A 220 -23.58 -5.54 -20.50
CA SER A 220 -23.91 -6.84 -21.06
C SER A 220 -23.37 -7.89 -20.10
N ARG A 221 -24.28 -8.54 -19.35
CA ARG A 221 -24.01 -9.82 -18.71
C ARG A 221 -23.25 -10.67 -19.72
N GLY A 222 -22.02 -11.04 -19.37
CA GLY A 222 -21.26 -12.02 -20.14
C GLY A 222 -22.20 -13.19 -20.42
N ARG A 223 -22.44 -13.45 -21.70
CA ARG A 223 -23.15 -14.66 -22.12
C ARG A 223 -22.29 -15.82 -21.65
N SER A 224 -22.68 -16.47 -20.56
CA SER A 224 -22.40 -17.88 -20.43
C SER A 224 -23.20 -18.57 -21.52
N SER A 225 -22.51 -18.96 -22.59
CA SER A 225 -22.99 -19.98 -23.52
C SER A 225 -23.05 -21.31 -22.76
N GLY A 226 -24.12 -21.46 -21.97
CA GLY A 226 -24.54 -22.70 -21.35
C GLY A 226 -25.96 -22.97 -21.81
N THR A 227 -26.08 -23.88 -22.76
CA THR A 227 -27.33 -24.45 -23.28
C THR A 227 -28.31 -24.74 -22.14
N ARG A 228 -29.48 -24.05 -22.15
CA ARG A 228 -30.65 -24.49 -21.38
C ARG A 228 -31.49 -25.41 -22.25
N SER A 229 -31.70 -26.62 -21.78
CA SER A 229 -32.89 -27.40 -22.07
C SER A 229 -33.52 -27.78 -20.73
N CYS A 230 -34.59 -27.07 -20.35
CA CYS A 230 -35.51 -27.53 -19.31
C CYS A 230 -36.90 -27.66 -19.95
N PRO A 231 -37.55 -28.84 -19.87
CA PRO A 231 -38.89 -29.05 -20.40
C PRO A 231 -39.96 -28.69 -19.36
N GLY A 232 -41.15 -28.32 -19.85
CA GLY A 232 -42.41 -28.57 -19.17
C GLY A 232 -42.97 -27.45 -18.31
N THR A 233 -43.79 -26.60 -18.90
CA THR A 233 -44.83 -25.83 -18.19
C THR A 233 -46.15 -26.61 -18.29
N PRO A 234 -46.88 -26.86 -17.18
CA PRO A 234 -48.31 -27.06 -17.23
C PRO A 234 -49.08 -25.79 -16.80
N PRO A 235 -50.32 -25.60 -17.27
CA PRO A 235 -50.99 -24.31 -17.31
C PRO A 235 -51.68 -23.89 -16.01
N ARG A 236 -51.94 -22.58 -15.93
CA ARG A 236 -52.60 -21.83 -14.85
C ARG A 236 -54.01 -22.35 -14.52
N ALA A 237 -54.31 -22.46 -13.23
CA ALA A 237 -55.68 -22.46 -12.73
C ALA A 237 -56.04 -21.06 -12.19
N ALA A 238 -57.17 -20.53 -12.66
CA ALA A 238 -57.75 -19.27 -12.25
C ALA A 238 -58.53 -19.43 -10.94
N CYS A 239 -58.27 -18.56 -9.96
CA CYS A 239 -59.08 -18.48 -8.75
C CYS A 239 -60.12 -17.37 -8.94
N LYS A 240 -61.41 -17.74 -9.01
CA LYS A 240 -62.54 -16.82 -8.89
C LYS A 240 -62.82 -16.63 -7.41
N LEU A 241 -62.79 -15.37 -6.96
CA LEU A 241 -63.30 -14.95 -5.65
C LEU A 241 -64.82 -14.86 -5.72
N SER A 242 -65.48 -15.51 -4.77
CA SER A 242 -66.85 -15.27 -4.33
C SER A 242 -66.82 -14.42 -3.07
#